data_AF-E7RJD7-F1
#
_entry.id   AF-E7RJD7-F1
#
_cell.length_a   1.000
_cell.length_b   1.000
_cell.length_c   1.000
_cell.angle_alpha   90.00
_cell.angle_beta   90.00
_cell.angle_gamma   90.00
#
_symmetry.space_group_name_H-M   'P 1'
#
loop_
_entity.id
_entity.type
_entity.pdbx_description
1 polymer ?
#
loop_
_entity_poly.entity_id
_entity_poly.type
_entity_poly.pdbx_seq_one_letter_code
_entity_poly.pdbx_strand_id
1 'polypeptide(L)'
;MLGATILASCNGISTYEDNEVAAIVNNHEITIGDLRFLYPDDKALDYLDSVIVTELIKQEVQEMNLDISPHLMAEESQDDFEKLPPENTKDEGSKQVRKYAIAQAKKLDMTPEEFQQQYAKKLNQQSAYINTYLEEKLGGGNINDPKWIEKFGEEYNDLIEKLVEENEKEIEVLID
;
A
#
# COMPACT_ATOMS: atom_id res chain seq x y z
N MET A 1 -21.59 33.69 27.06
CA MET A 1 -20.49 33.59 26.08
C MET A 1 -19.42 32.71 26.72
N LEU A 2 -19.37 31.44 26.33
CA LEU A 2 -18.25 30.53 26.55
C LEU A 2 -18.51 29.37 25.59
N GLY A 3 -17.98 29.55 24.38
CA GLY A 3 -17.98 28.53 23.35
C GLY A 3 -16.96 27.46 23.72
N ALA A 4 -17.37 26.21 23.57
CA ALA A 4 -16.45 25.10 23.38
C ALA A 4 -16.71 24.57 21.98
N THR A 5 -16.00 25.11 21.01
CA THR A 5 -15.84 24.50 19.69
C THR A 5 -14.66 23.55 19.79
N ILE A 6 -14.92 22.26 20.05
CA ILE A 6 -13.95 21.22 19.73
C ILE A 6 -14.27 20.81 18.30
N LEU A 7 -13.74 21.55 17.34
CA LEU A 7 -13.67 21.15 15.94
C LEU A 7 -12.24 20.74 15.66
N ALA A 8 -11.96 19.45 15.84
CA ALA A 8 -10.85 18.77 15.19
C ALA A 8 -11.21 17.27 15.09
N SER A 9 -12.15 16.93 14.22
CA SER A 9 -12.16 15.59 13.63
C SER A 9 -11.03 15.58 12.60
N CYS A 10 -9.81 15.33 13.07
CA CYS A 10 -8.70 15.00 12.18
C CYS A 10 -8.88 13.52 11.82
N ASN A 11 -9.53 13.22 10.69
CA ASN A 11 -9.79 11.87 10.18
C ASN A 11 -8.50 11.19 9.67
N GLY A 12 -7.43 11.18 10.46
CA GLY A 12 -6.16 10.58 10.09
C GLY A 12 -5.56 9.80 11.25
N ILE A 13 -4.61 8.92 10.94
CA ILE A 13 -4.06 7.98 11.93
C ILE A 13 -3.08 8.60 12.94
N SER A 14 -2.95 9.94 12.97
CA SER A 14 -1.94 10.65 13.77
C SER A 14 -2.09 10.49 15.28
N THR A 15 -3.26 10.08 15.75
CA THR A 15 -3.56 9.85 17.18
C THR A 15 -3.31 8.41 17.63
N TYR A 16 -3.04 7.51 16.69
CA TYR A 16 -2.82 6.09 16.96
C TYR A 16 -1.32 5.77 16.98
N GLU A 17 -0.94 4.84 17.85
CA GLU A 17 0.41 4.29 17.94
C GLU A 17 0.64 3.28 16.79
N ASP A 18 1.89 3.13 16.35
CA ASP A 18 2.23 2.29 15.18
C ASP A 18 1.85 0.81 15.35
N ASN A 19 1.80 0.31 16.59
CA ASN A 19 1.50 -1.09 16.88
C ASN A 19 0.01 -1.38 17.09
N GLU A 20 -0.86 -0.37 17.01
CA GLU A 20 -2.30 -0.58 17.06
C GLU A 20 -2.76 -1.30 15.79
N VAL A 21 -3.69 -2.25 15.95
CA VAL A 21 -4.22 -3.04 14.84
C VAL A 21 -5.34 -2.25 14.17
N ALA A 22 -5.20 -2.00 12.88
CA ALA A 22 -6.20 -1.34 12.05
C ALA A 22 -7.24 -2.33 11.50
N ALA A 23 -6.78 -3.51 11.07
CA ALA A 23 -7.63 -4.58 10.59
C ALA A 23 -6.96 -5.95 10.78
N ILE A 24 -7.75 -7.00 10.75
CA ILE A 24 -7.31 -8.40 10.73
C ILE A 24 -7.85 -9.03 9.44
N VAL A 25 -7.00 -9.71 8.69
CA VAL A 25 -7.34 -10.42 7.44
C VAL A 25 -6.84 -11.85 7.53
N ASN A 26 -7.73 -12.81 7.75
CA ASN A 26 -7.39 -14.23 7.94
C ASN A 26 -6.28 -14.41 8.99
N ASN A 27 -6.52 -13.87 10.19
CA ASN A 27 -5.59 -13.85 11.33
C ASN A 27 -4.27 -13.10 11.10
N HIS A 28 -4.12 -12.35 10.01
CA HIS A 28 -3.00 -11.42 9.81
C HIS A 28 -3.40 -10.00 10.20
N GLU A 29 -2.66 -9.42 11.13
CA GLU A 29 -2.85 -8.03 11.57
C GLU A 29 -2.27 -7.05 10.55
N ILE A 30 -3.07 -6.07 10.14
CA ILE A 30 -2.63 -4.84 9.46
C ILE A 30 -2.56 -3.76 10.54
N THR A 31 -1.38 -3.20 10.77
CA THR A 31 -1.17 -2.20 11.83
C THR A 31 -1.29 -0.77 11.33
N ILE A 32 -1.46 0.18 12.24
CA ILE A 32 -1.35 1.62 11.95
C ILE A 32 0.01 1.95 11.35
N GLY A 33 1.09 1.31 11.86
CA GLY A 33 2.44 1.46 11.33
C GLY A 33 2.53 1.01 9.88
N ASP A 34 1.84 -0.06 9.48
CA ASP A 34 1.79 -0.51 8.09
C ASP A 34 1.16 0.54 7.16
N LEU A 35 0.07 1.16 7.60
CA LEU A 35 -0.60 2.22 6.85
C LEU A 35 0.26 3.49 6.79
N ARG A 36 0.85 3.91 7.92
CA ARG A 36 1.74 5.08 8.03
C ARG A 36 2.98 4.94 7.15
N PHE A 37 3.48 3.71 7.04
CA PHE A 37 4.61 3.40 6.18
C PHE A 37 4.27 3.60 4.71
N LEU A 38 3.05 3.25 4.31
CA LEU A 38 2.61 3.32 2.92
C LEU A 38 2.05 4.70 2.53
N TYR A 39 1.39 5.39 3.46
CA TYR A 39 0.61 6.59 3.18
C TYR A 39 0.82 7.71 4.21
N PRO A 40 0.65 8.99 3.83
CA PRO A 40 0.52 10.08 4.79
C PRO A 40 -0.58 9.80 5.83
N ASP A 41 -0.38 10.19 7.09
CA ASP A 41 -1.35 9.89 8.16
C ASP A 41 -2.77 10.41 7.88
N ASP A 42 -2.89 11.56 7.20
CA ASP A 42 -4.17 12.18 6.81
C ASP A 42 -4.85 11.48 5.63
N LYS A 43 -4.21 10.44 5.08
CA LYS A 43 -4.67 9.62 3.96
C LYS A 43 -4.65 8.13 4.23
N ALA A 44 -3.94 7.68 5.25
CA ALA A 44 -3.80 6.27 5.60
C ALA A 44 -5.14 5.52 5.71
N LEU A 45 -6.15 6.11 6.36
CA LEU A 45 -7.47 5.48 6.49
C LEU A 45 -8.23 5.43 5.15
N ASP A 46 -8.08 6.43 4.29
CA ASP A 46 -8.67 6.44 2.94
C ASP A 46 -8.19 5.24 2.09
N TYR A 47 -7.08 4.61 2.47
CA TYR A 47 -6.48 3.47 1.76
C TYR A 47 -6.57 2.13 2.52
N LEU A 48 -7.21 2.07 3.69
CA LEU A 48 -7.29 0.84 4.49
C LEU A 48 -7.91 -0.32 3.69
N ASP A 49 -9.03 -0.07 3.00
CA ASP A 49 -9.68 -1.07 2.15
C ASP A 49 -8.74 -1.61 1.06
N SER A 50 -7.94 -0.73 0.45
CA SER A 50 -6.95 -1.14 -0.57
C SER A 50 -5.83 -2.01 0.01
N VAL A 51 -5.43 -1.76 1.26
CA VAL A 51 -4.42 -2.57 1.96
C VAL A 51 -5.00 -3.94 2.34
N ILE A 52 -6.25 -3.99 2.80
CA ILE A 52 -6.98 -5.25 3.06
C ILE A 52 -7.05 -6.10 1.78
N VAL A 53 -7.48 -5.50 0.66
CA VAL A 53 -7.52 -6.19 -0.64
C VAL A 53 -6.14 -6.70 -1.05
N THR A 54 -5.08 -5.90 -0.85
CA THR A 54 -3.71 -6.32 -1.19
C THR A 54 -3.26 -7.51 -0.33
N GLU A 55 -3.63 -7.56 0.94
CA GLU A 55 -3.32 -8.70 1.81
C GLU A 55 -4.10 -9.96 1.40
N LEU A 56 -5.39 -9.84 1.05
CA LEU A 56 -6.18 -10.95 0.50
C LEU A 56 -5.55 -11.51 -0.79
N ILE A 57 -5.17 -10.64 -1.72
CA ILE A 57 -4.50 -11.02 -2.97
C ILE A 57 -3.21 -11.79 -2.66
N LYS A 58 -2.39 -11.29 -1.74
CA LYS A 58 -1.14 -11.95 -1.34
C LYS A 58 -1.39 -13.34 -0.78
N GLN A 59 -2.39 -13.50 0.10
CA GLN A 59 -2.76 -14.79 0.66
C GLN A 59 -3.24 -15.76 -0.42
N GLU A 60 -4.11 -15.33 -1.32
CA GLU A 60 -4.64 -16.13 -2.43
C GLU A 60 -3.52 -16.56 -3.41
N VAL A 61 -2.57 -15.68 -3.74
CA VAL A 61 -1.37 -16.03 -4.53
C VAL A 61 -0.51 -17.09 -3.83
N GLN A 62 -0.34 -16.97 -2.52
CA GLN A 62 0.41 -17.95 -1.71
C GLN A 62 -0.32 -19.29 -1.62
N GLU A 63 -1.65 -19.30 -1.43
CA GLU A 63 -2.48 -20.51 -1.40
C GLU A 63 -2.45 -21.26 -2.74
N MET A 64 -2.47 -20.52 -3.86
CA MET A 64 -2.32 -21.06 -5.20
C MET A 64 -0.87 -21.51 -5.52
N ASN A 65 0.11 -21.24 -4.64
CA ASN A 65 1.53 -21.53 -4.84
C ASN A 65 2.10 -20.92 -6.15
N LEU A 66 1.66 -19.71 -6.50
CA LEU A 66 2.14 -19.01 -7.69
C LEU A 66 3.47 -18.30 -7.45
N ASP A 67 4.30 -18.24 -8.48
CA ASP A 67 5.59 -17.55 -8.44
C ASP A 67 5.43 -16.06 -8.79
N ILE A 68 5.87 -15.19 -7.87
CA ILE A 68 5.87 -13.74 -8.09
C ILE A 68 7.16 -13.22 -8.76
N SER A 69 8.19 -14.06 -8.86
CA SER A 69 9.51 -13.66 -9.38
C SER A 69 9.46 -13.02 -10.78
N PRO A 70 8.57 -13.42 -11.71
CA PRO A 70 8.48 -12.77 -13.03
C PRO A 70 8.01 -11.31 -12.98
N HIS A 71 7.34 -10.90 -11.91
CA HIS A 71 6.77 -9.56 -11.75
C HIS A 71 7.56 -8.65 -10.81
N LEU A 72 8.61 -9.16 -10.17
CA LEU A 72 9.54 -8.32 -9.44
C LEU A 72 10.31 -7.44 -10.41
N MET A 73 10.50 -6.16 -10.04
CA MET A 73 11.39 -5.27 -10.78
C MET A 73 12.78 -5.90 -10.92
N ALA A 74 13.38 -5.78 -12.11
CA ALA A 74 14.77 -6.19 -12.32
C ALA A 74 15.71 -5.44 -11.36
N GLU A 75 16.79 -6.11 -10.92
CA GLU A 75 17.73 -5.57 -9.91
C GLU A 75 18.19 -4.14 -10.21
N GLU A 76 18.54 -3.84 -11.47
CA GLU A 76 19.01 -2.50 -11.86
C GLU A 76 17.94 -1.40 -11.65
N SER A 77 16.68 -1.70 -11.99
CA SER A 77 15.56 -0.77 -11.80
C SER A 77 15.17 -0.66 -10.32
N GLN A 78 15.28 -1.75 -9.58
CA GLN A 78 15.02 -1.80 -8.15
C GLN A 78 16.06 -0.98 -7.38
N ASP A 79 17.34 -1.13 -7.70
CA ASP A 79 18.45 -0.39 -7.08
C ASP A 79 18.26 1.13 -7.20
N ASP A 80 17.77 1.60 -8.34
CA ASP A 80 17.53 3.04 -8.54
C ASP A 80 16.29 3.53 -7.79
N PHE A 81 15.24 2.71 -7.66
CA PHE A 81 14.05 3.06 -6.88
C PHE A 81 14.29 3.00 -5.36
N GLU A 82 15.18 2.11 -4.89
CA GLU A 82 15.61 2.01 -3.49
C GLU A 82 16.45 3.20 -3.02
N LYS A 83 17.06 3.95 -3.95
CA LYS A 83 17.92 5.10 -3.62
C LYS A 83 17.10 6.34 -3.31
N LEU A 84 17.37 6.94 -2.16
CA LEU A 84 16.87 8.27 -1.85
C LEU A 84 17.41 9.30 -2.87
N PRO A 85 16.56 10.07 -3.56
CA PRO A 85 17.02 11.04 -4.53
C PRO A 85 17.94 12.10 -3.90
N PRO A 86 18.98 12.58 -4.59
CA PRO A 86 19.95 13.51 -4.01
C PRO A 86 19.33 14.87 -3.70
N GLU A 87 19.84 15.56 -2.67
CA GLU A 87 19.33 16.86 -2.21
C GLU A 87 19.29 17.94 -3.29
N ASN A 88 20.26 17.92 -4.20
CA ASN A 88 20.42 18.91 -5.27
C ASN A 88 19.73 18.50 -6.59
N THR A 89 18.88 17.46 -6.57
CA THR A 89 18.12 17.08 -7.77
C THR A 89 17.28 18.25 -8.27
N LYS A 90 17.24 18.44 -9.60
CA LYS A 90 16.41 19.48 -10.24
C LYS A 90 15.00 18.99 -10.53
N ASP A 91 14.84 17.68 -10.68
CA ASP A 91 13.58 17.01 -10.99
C ASP A 91 12.57 17.17 -9.83
N GLU A 92 11.38 17.66 -10.14
CA GLU A 92 10.35 17.93 -9.11
C GLU A 92 9.78 16.65 -8.52
N GLY A 93 9.67 15.57 -9.30
CA GLY A 93 9.24 14.26 -8.79
C GLY A 93 10.21 13.72 -7.74
N SER A 94 11.50 13.75 -8.04
CA SER A 94 12.59 13.37 -7.13
C SER A 94 12.59 14.20 -5.84
N LYS A 95 12.30 15.51 -5.92
CA LYS A 95 12.15 16.36 -4.74
C LYS A 95 10.96 15.94 -3.87
N GLN A 96 9.85 15.55 -4.49
CA GLN A 96 8.67 15.07 -3.78
C GLN A 96 8.95 13.73 -3.07
N VAL A 97 9.58 12.78 -3.76
CA VAL A 97 10.00 11.50 -3.17
C VAL A 97 10.90 11.74 -1.96
N ARG A 98 11.92 12.60 -2.07
CA ARG A 98 12.80 12.92 -0.93
C ARG A 98 12.04 13.56 0.23
N LYS A 99 11.15 14.51 -0.04
CA LYS A 99 10.31 15.14 1.00
C LYS A 99 9.42 14.12 1.71
N TYR A 100 8.81 13.22 0.95
CA TYR A 100 7.97 12.16 1.48
C TYR A 100 8.77 11.23 2.39
N ALA A 101 9.92 10.73 1.91
CA ALA A 101 10.79 9.86 2.69
C ALA A 101 11.26 10.52 3.99
N ILE A 102 11.67 11.79 3.96
CA ILE A 102 12.06 12.53 5.17
C ILE A 102 10.89 12.65 6.16
N ALA A 103 9.69 12.95 5.67
CA ALA A 103 8.52 13.13 6.52
C ALA A 103 8.11 11.82 7.21
N GLN A 104 8.08 10.70 6.49
CA GLN A 104 7.68 9.41 7.05
C GLN A 104 8.77 8.79 7.92
N ALA A 105 10.03 8.85 7.49
CA ALA A 105 11.16 8.34 8.27
C ALA A 105 11.22 8.96 9.67
N LYS A 106 10.95 10.28 9.78
CA LYS A 106 10.88 10.97 11.07
C LYS A 106 9.81 10.39 12.00
N LYS A 107 8.66 9.97 11.47
CA LYS A 107 7.56 9.43 12.29
C LYS A 107 7.85 8.01 12.77
N LEU A 108 8.54 7.23 11.93
CA LEU A 108 8.86 5.82 12.15
C LEU A 108 10.20 5.60 12.85
N ASP A 109 10.86 6.68 13.29
CA ASP A 109 12.20 6.66 13.89
C ASP A 109 13.26 5.96 13.01
N MET A 110 13.23 6.26 11.71
CA MET A 110 14.13 5.72 10.69
C MET A 110 14.95 6.85 10.03
N THR A 111 16.04 6.49 9.36
CA THR A 111 16.67 7.42 8.40
C THR A 111 15.86 7.49 7.10
N PRO A 112 15.89 8.63 6.38
CA PRO A 112 15.22 8.75 5.08
C PRO A 112 15.71 7.72 4.04
N GLU A 113 16.99 7.36 4.09
CA GLU A 113 17.59 6.34 3.24
C GLU A 113 17.04 4.94 3.55
N GLU A 114 16.97 4.55 4.82
CA GLU A 114 16.38 3.27 5.24
C GLU A 114 14.89 3.20 4.88
N PHE A 115 14.16 4.30 5.08
CA PHE A 115 12.75 4.37 4.70
C PHE A 115 12.59 4.17 3.18
N GLN A 116 13.31 4.93 2.34
CA GLN A 116 13.18 4.83 0.89
C GLN A 116 13.48 3.41 0.40
N GLN A 117 14.53 2.78 0.95
CA GLN A 117 14.88 1.42 0.60
C GLN A 117 13.77 0.43 0.93
N GLN A 118 13.25 0.46 2.15
CA GLN A 118 12.19 -0.46 2.56
C GLN A 118 10.87 -0.17 1.85
N TYR A 119 10.55 1.11 1.60
CA TYR A 119 9.37 1.55 0.87
C TYR A 119 9.37 1.03 -0.56
N ALA A 120 10.49 1.18 -1.26
CA ALA A 120 10.66 0.65 -2.61
C ALA A 120 10.48 -0.88 -2.67
N LYS A 121 11.06 -1.62 -1.71
CA LYS A 121 10.88 -3.08 -1.61
C LYS A 121 9.43 -3.48 -1.37
N LYS A 122 8.74 -2.82 -0.44
CA LYS A 122 7.33 -3.11 -0.10
C LYS A 122 6.43 -2.88 -1.31
N LEU A 123 6.59 -1.75 -2.00
CA LEU A 123 5.83 -1.46 -3.22
C LEU A 123 6.11 -2.43 -4.36
N ASN A 124 7.38 -2.81 -4.57
CA ASN A 124 7.75 -3.80 -5.59
C ASN A 124 7.09 -5.15 -5.32
N GLN A 125 7.15 -5.62 -4.07
CA GLN A 125 6.51 -6.88 -3.66
C GLN A 125 4.99 -6.83 -3.80
N GLN A 126 4.32 -5.77 -3.33
CA GLN A 126 2.87 -5.60 -3.49
C GLN A 126 2.47 -5.62 -4.97
N SER A 127 3.19 -4.88 -5.80
CA SER A 127 2.94 -4.84 -7.25
C SER A 127 3.13 -6.22 -7.89
N ALA A 128 4.13 -6.98 -7.46
CA ALA A 128 4.37 -8.33 -7.98
C ALA A 128 3.22 -9.28 -7.61
N TYR A 129 2.76 -9.28 -6.35
CA TYR A 129 1.59 -10.07 -5.93
C TYR A 129 0.33 -9.73 -6.73
N ILE A 130 0.03 -8.43 -6.88
CA ILE A 130 -1.13 -7.97 -7.64
C ILE A 130 -1.03 -8.41 -9.10
N ASN A 131 0.12 -8.19 -9.76
CA ASN A 131 0.28 -8.56 -11.16
C ASN A 131 0.22 -10.08 -11.36
N THR A 132 0.81 -10.88 -10.48
CA THR A 132 0.70 -12.35 -10.51
C THR A 132 -0.76 -12.79 -10.42
N TYR A 133 -1.51 -12.22 -9.47
CA TYR A 133 -2.91 -12.57 -9.29
C TYR A 133 -3.76 -12.22 -10.51
N LEU A 134 -3.59 -11.01 -11.04
CA LEU A 134 -4.31 -10.57 -12.23
C LEU A 134 -3.89 -11.34 -13.48
N GLU A 135 -2.63 -11.74 -13.58
CA GLU A 135 -2.18 -12.62 -14.66
C GLU A 135 -2.88 -13.96 -14.63
N GLU A 136 -2.95 -14.59 -13.46
CA GLU A 136 -3.64 -15.87 -13.29
C GLU A 136 -5.14 -15.75 -13.57
N LYS A 137 -5.81 -14.74 -13.00
CA LYS A 137 -7.28 -14.66 -13.04
C LYS A 137 -7.82 -14.04 -14.34
N LEU A 138 -7.09 -13.12 -14.96
CA LEU A 138 -7.56 -12.33 -16.12
C LEU A 138 -6.66 -12.49 -17.37
N GLY A 139 -5.60 -13.28 -17.31
CA GLY A 139 -4.73 -13.55 -18.45
C GLY A 139 -3.66 -12.49 -18.74
N GLY A 140 -3.33 -11.67 -17.74
CA GLY A 140 -2.16 -10.79 -17.74
C GLY A 140 -2.45 -9.34 -18.10
N GLY A 141 -1.50 -8.47 -17.75
CA GLY A 141 -1.48 -7.07 -18.16
C GLY A 141 -0.99 -6.13 -17.08
N ASN A 142 -1.04 -4.84 -17.38
CA ASN A 142 -0.59 -3.79 -16.48
C ASN A 142 -1.80 -2.94 -16.12
N ILE A 143 -2.19 -2.93 -14.84
CA ILE A 143 -3.31 -2.12 -14.34
C ILE A 143 -3.13 -0.61 -14.59
N ASN A 144 -1.89 -0.17 -14.83
CA ASN A 144 -1.59 1.21 -15.16
C ASN A 144 -1.63 1.51 -16.67
N ASP A 145 -1.91 0.51 -17.53
CA ASP A 145 -2.14 0.71 -18.96
C ASP A 145 -3.62 1.10 -19.19
N PRO A 146 -3.91 2.29 -19.74
CA PRO A 146 -5.28 2.72 -20.03
C PRO A 146 -6.06 1.73 -20.91
N LYS A 147 -5.40 1.00 -21.81
CA LYS A 147 -6.06 -0.01 -22.66
C LYS A 147 -6.46 -1.25 -21.87
N TRP A 148 -5.69 -1.58 -20.84
CA TRP A 148 -6.02 -2.67 -19.94
C TRP A 148 -7.22 -2.27 -19.09
N ILE A 149 -7.23 -1.06 -18.52
CA ILE A 149 -8.36 -0.52 -17.76
C ILE A 149 -9.64 -0.52 -18.61
N GLU A 150 -9.57 -0.05 -19.86
CA GLU A 150 -10.72 -0.05 -20.77
C GLU A 150 -11.25 -1.47 -21.03
N LYS A 151 -10.36 -2.46 -21.11
CA LYS A 151 -10.71 -3.83 -21.47
C LYS A 151 -11.15 -4.68 -20.28
N PHE A 152 -10.56 -4.46 -19.11
CA PHE A 152 -10.65 -5.35 -17.96
C PHE A 152 -11.03 -4.64 -16.66
N GLY A 153 -11.28 -3.33 -16.67
CA GLY A 153 -11.56 -2.57 -15.45
C GLY A 153 -12.81 -3.04 -14.70
N GLU A 154 -13.88 -3.42 -15.43
CA GLU A 154 -15.07 -4.02 -14.82
C GLU A 154 -14.76 -5.41 -14.26
N GLU A 155 -14.11 -6.27 -15.04
CA GLU A 155 -13.70 -7.62 -14.61
C GLU A 155 -12.77 -7.59 -13.39
N TYR A 156 -11.89 -6.58 -13.31
CA TYR A 156 -11.03 -6.32 -12.16
C TYR A 156 -11.87 -5.97 -10.92
N ASN A 157 -12.80 -5.02 -11.05
CA ASN A 157 -13.63 -4.62 -9.91
C ASN A 157 -14.47 -5.79 -9.42
N ASP A 158 -15.10 -6.55 -10.32
CA ASP A 158 -15.89 -7.74 -9.98
C ASP A 158 -15.03 -8.81 -9.30
N LEU A 159 -13.78 -9.00 -9.77
CA LEU A 159 -12.83 -9.94 -9.17
C LEU A 159 -12.47 -9.54 -7.74
N ILE A 160 -12.20 -8.24 -7.50
CA ILE A 160 -11.85 -7.73 -6.18
C ILE A 160 -13.07 -7.77 -5.24
N GLU A 161 -14.25 -7.35 -5.70
CA GLU A 161 -15.49 -7.41 -4.91
C GLU A 161 -15.76 -8.85 -4.47
N LYS A 162 -15.68 -9.79 -5.41
CA LYS A 162 -15.86 -11.21 -5.10
C LYS A 162 -14.81 -11.74 -4.12
N LEU A 163 -13.54 -11.35 -4.27
CA LEU A 163 -12.48 -11.75 -3.33
C LEU A 163 -12.77 -11.27 -1.91
N VAL A 164 -13.28 -10.05 -1.76
CA VAL A 164 -13.69 -9.50 -0.45
C VAL A 164 -14.92 -10.22 0.07
N GLU A 165 -15.96 -10.44 -0.74
CA GLU A 165 -17.18 -11.15 -0.35
C GLU A 165 -16.91 -12.59 0.11
N GLU A 166 -16.04 -13.31 -0.60
CA GLU A 166 -15.67 -14.69 -0.25
C GLU A 166 -14.91 -14.77 1.09
N ASN A 167 -14.27 -13.67 1.50
CA ASN A 167 -13.46 -13.57 2.71
C ASN A 167 -14.06 -12.67 3.80
N GLU A 168 -15.30 -12.18 3.65
CA GLU A 168 -15.91 -11.18 4.55
C GLU A 168 -15.84 -11.57 6.03
N LYS A 169 -16.02 -12.86 6.34
CA LYS A 169 -16.00 -13.38 7.71
C LYS A 169 -14.62 -13.41 8.35
N GLU A 170 -13.58 -13.38 7.52
CA GLU A 170 -12.18 -13.42 7.92
C GLU A 170 -11.56 -12.00 7.94
N ILE A 171 -12.36 -10.97 7.65
CA ILE A 171 -11.96 -9.56 7.68
C ILE A 171 -12.62 -8.89 8.88
N GLU A 172 -11.80 -8.31 9.75
CA GLU A 172 -12.25 -7.50 10.88
C GLU A 172 -11.57 -6.14 10.85
N VAL A 173 -12.33 -5.05 10.69
CA VAL A 173 -11.81 -3.68 10.73
C VAL A 173 -12.02 -3.13 12.15
N LEU A 174 -10.94 -2.61 12.75
CA LEU A 174 -10.90 -2.23 14.17
C LEU A 174 -10.83 -0.71 14.41
N ILE A 175 -10.68 0.08 13.35
CA ILE A 175 -10.59 1.54 13.39
C ILE A 175 -11.48 2.18 12.32
N ASP A 176 -12.05 3.36 12.60
CA ASP A 176 -12.92 4.16 11.71
C ASP A 176 -12.62 5.66 11.90
#